data_AF-A0A970CPN9-F1
#
_entry.id   AF-A0A970CPN9-F1
#
_cell.length_a   1.000
_cell.length_b   1.000
_cell.length_c   1.000
_cell.angle_alpha   90.00
_cell.angle_beta   90.00
_cell.angle_gamma   90.00
#
_symmetry.space_group_name_H-M   'P 1'
#
loop_
_entity.id
_entity.type
_entity.pdbx_description
1 polymer ?
#
loop_
_entity_poly.entity_id
_entity_poly.type
_entity_poly.pdbx_seq_one_letter_code
_entity_poly.pdbx_strand_id
1 'polypeptide(L)'
;MANPFTSEAELYLQSKEFNIEYYNRMLLIIKYVLLFLISLVIIDHDAKFIRPLIAYFKRGKIATIKLIFYYMLIFWLIISIYAILIVVPALVAPYFQFNLKYFIEFIKIIPDYFLLTTILLILTRENTKALSFLILILFIVYSFILEDIDSIILSYILPLSSGKMLNTTFGIIYLVVYFVFLIYLYYVVFLNENI
;
A
#
# COMPACT_ATOMS: atom_id res chain seq x y z
N MET A 1 0.67 15.85 38.51
CA MET A 1 -0.12 15.47 39.70
C MET A 1 -1.39 14.83 39.19
N ALA A 2 -1.61 13.53 39.47
CA ALA A 2 -2.81 12.82 39.04
C ALA A 2 -4.03 13.32 39.82
N ASN A 3 -5.14 13.55 39.12
CA ASN A 3 -6.39 14.00 39.72
C ASN A 3 -7.02 12.82 40.49
N PRO A 4 -7.43 12.95 41.75
CA PRO A 4 -7.88 11.82 42.59
C PRO A 4 -9.22 11.17 42.17
N PHE A 5 -9.79 11.60 41.03
CA PHE A 5 -11.05 11.10 40.47
C PHE A 5 -10.90 10.51 39.05
N THR A 6 -9.69 10.37 38.50
CA THR A 6 -9.51 9.72 37.21
C THR A 6 -9.84 8.24 37.33
N SER A 7 -10.85 7.78 36.59
CA SER A 7 -11.20 6.36 36.58
C SER A 7 -10.03 5.52 36.06
N GLU A 8 -9.95 4.24 36.45
CA GLU A 8 -8.92 3.32 35.93
C GLU A 8 -8.92 3.27 34.40
N ALA A 9 -10.09 3.46 33.77
CA ALA A 9 -10.23 3.56 32.32
C ALA A 9 -9.54 4.80 31.73
N GLU A 10 -9.62 5.96 32.38
CA GLU A 10 -8.93 7.18 31.92
C GLU A 10 -7.40 7.06 32.06
N LEU A 11 -6.94 6.42 33.13
CA LEU A 11 -5.52 6.13 33.34
C LEU A 11 -4.98 5.16 32.28
N TYR A 12 -5.76 4.14 31.91
CA TYR A 12 -5.41 3.23 30.83
C TYR A 12 -5.38 3.92 29.46
N LEU A 13 -6.35 4.78 29.14
CA LEU A 13 -6.37 5.54 27.88
C LEU A 13 -5.18 6.48 27.73
N GLN A 14 -4.68 7.04 28.83
CA GLN A 14 -3.47 7.87 28.85
C GLN A 14 -2.18 7.07 28.89
N SER A 15 -2.26 5.73 29.01
CA SER A 15 -1.09 4.89 29.08
C SER A 15 -0.33 4.85 27.75
N LYS A 16 0.98 4.62 27.85
CA LYS A 16 1.82 4.38 26.69
C LYS A 16 1.43 3.07 25.97
N GLU A 17 0.99 2.07 26.71
CA GLU A 17 0.56 0.77 26.19
C GLU A 17 -0.66 0.89 25.28
N PHE A 18 -1.68 1.66 25.71
CA PHE A 18 -2.85 1.95 24.88
C PHE A 18 -2.46 2.63 23.57
N ASN A 19 -1.58 3.64 23.62
CA ASN A 19 -1.10 4.31 22.40
C ASN A 19 -0.39 3.33 21.46
N ILE A 20 0.49 2.47 21.97
CA ILE A 20 1.20 1.45 21.17
C ILE A 20 0.19 0.49 20.51
N GLU A 21 -0.75 -0.03 21.29
CA GLU A 21 -1.75 -0.98 20.81
C GLU A 21 -2.66 -0.35 19.75
N TYR A 22 -3.12 0.87 19.99
CA TYR A 22 -3.93 1.64 19.04
C TYR A 22 -3.18 1.82 17.70
N TYR A 23 -1.92 2.25 17.75
CA TYR A 23 -1.10 2.44 16.54
C TYR A 23 -0.93 1.15 15.74
N ASN A 24 -0.60 0.04 16.41
CA ASN A 24 -0.40 -1.25 15.74
C ASN A 24 -1.69 -1.75 15.08
N ARG A 25 -2.82 -1.66 15.80
CA ARG A 25 -4.13 -2.06 15.27
C ARG A 25 -4.55 -1.18 14.10
N MET A 26 -4.36 0.14 14.19
CA MET A 26 -4.72 1.06 13.11
C MET A 26 -3.83 0.87 11.88
N LEU A 27 -2.52 0.63 12.04
CA LEU A 27 -1.64 0.32 10.90
C LEU A 27 -2.06 -0.95 10.18
N LEU A 28 -2.48 -1.98 10.92
CA LEU A 28 -2.98 -3.23 10.36
C LEU A 28 -4.31 -3.01 9.61
N ILE A 29 -5.24 -2.24 10.17
CA ILE A 29 -6.48 -1.85 9.48
C ILE A 29 -6.18 -1.06 8.20
N ILE A 30 -5.31 -0.05 8.29
CA ILE A 30 -4.86 0.75 7.15
C ILE A 30 -4.33 -0.18 6.06
N LYS A 31 -3.52 -1.18 6.44
CA LYS A 31 -2.91 -2.11 5.49
C LYS A 31 -3.94 -2.86 4.65
N TYR A 32 -4.92 -3.47 5.31
CA TYR A 32 -5.93 -4.27 4.60
C TYR A 32 -6.96 -3.42 3.86
N VAL A 33 -7.37 -2.30 4.44
CA VAL A 33 -8.32 -1.37 3.79
C VAL A 33 -7.70 -0.81 2.51
N LEU A 34 -6.43 -0.40 2.55
CA LEU A 34 -5.73 0.07 1.36
C LEU A 34 -5.60 -1.02 0.31
N LEU A 35 -5.15 -2.22 0.72
CA LEU A 35 -5.02 -3.37 -0.18
C LEU A 35 -6.32 -3.63 -0.95
N PHE A 36 -7.46 -3.59 -0.25
CA PHE A 36 -8.78 -3.77 -0.89
C PHE A 36 -9.18 -2.57 -1.79
N LEU A 37 -9.07 -1.33 -1.31
CA LEU A 37 -9.49 -0.14 -2.05
C LEU A 37 -8.69 0.07 -3.34
N ILE A 38 -7.37 -0.15 -3.29
CA ILE A 38 -6.49 -0.03 -4.45
C ILE A 38 -6.94 -0.97 -5.57
N SER A 39 -7.33 -2.18 -5.19
CA SER A 39 -7.87 -3.18 -6.11
C SER A 39 -9.12 -2.71 -6.81
N LEU A 40 -10.09 -2.18 -6.04
CA LEU A 40 -11.34 -1.65 -6.56
C LEU A 40 -11.11 -0.51 -7.56
N VAL A 41 -10.19 0.40 -7.24
CA VAL A 41 -9.88 1.53 -8.11
C VAL A 41 -9.24 1.09 -9.44
N ILE A 42 -8.41 0.06 -9.42
CA ILE A 42 -7.65 -0.38 -10.61
C ILE A 42 -8.50 -1.27 -11.54
N ILE A 43 -9.56 -1.91 -11.05
CA ILE A 43 -10.41 -2.82 -11.85
C ILE A 43 -11.00 -2.18 -13.11
N ASP A 44 -11.33 -0.89 -13.05
CA ASP A 44 -11.89 -0.13 -14.18
C ASP A 44 -10.86 0.70 -14.93
N HIS A 45 -9.58 0.41 -14.74
CA HIS A 45 -8.50 1.15 -15.39
C HIS A 45 -8.44 1.01 -16.92
N ASP A 46 -9.07 -0.01 -17.51
CA ASP A 46 -9.20 -0.20 -18.96
C ASP A 46 -10.62 0.11 -19.43
N ALA A 47 -11.08 1.32 -19.10
CA ALA A 47 -12.34 1.80 -19.61
C ALA A 47 -12.26 2.05 -21.14
N LYS A 48 -13.36 1.75 -21.84
CA LYS A 48 -13.46 1.85 -23.32
C LYS A 48 -13.07 3.23 -23.88
N PHE A 49 -13.19 4.29 -23.08
CA PHE A 49 -12.82 5.66 -23.47
C PHE A 49 -11.30 5.89 -23.62
N ILE A 50 -10.46 4.98 -23.11
CA ILE A 50 -8.99 5.10 -23.22
C ILE A 50 -8.50 4.65 -24.60
N ARG A 51 -9.22 3.73 -25.28
CA ARG A 51 -8.81 3.21 -26.59
C ARG A 51 -8.67 4.30 -27.67
N PRO A 52 -9.58 5.29 -27.79
CA PRO A 52 -9.38 6.43 -28.68
C PRO A 52 -8.12 7.23 -28.34
N LEU A 53 -7.84 7.49 -27.05
CA LEU A 53 -6.65 8.23 -26.64
C LEU A 53 -5.38 7.53 -27.14
N ILE A 54 -5.34 6.19 -27.10
CA ILE A 54 -4.22 5.35 -27.61
C ILE A 54 -3.93 5.61 -29.08
N ALA A 55 -4.97 5.77 -29.90
CA ALA A 55 -4.81 6.11 -31.30
C ALA A 55 -4.21 7.51 -31.51
N TYR A 56 -4.57 8.50 -30.68
CA TYR A 56 -4.13 9.90 -30.85
C TYR A 56 -2.76 10.22 -30.24
N PHE A 57 -2.46 9.77 -29.02
CA PHE A 57 -1.26 10.23 -28.28
C PHE A 57 -0.07 9.28 -28.31
N LYS A 58 -0.17 8.16 -29.02
CA LYS A 58 0.78 7.03 -29.01
C LYS A 58 0.79 6.29 -27.66
N ARG A 59 0.92 4.96 -27.74
CA ARG A 59 0.85 4.03 -26.59
C ARG A 59 1.76 4.39 -25.43
N GLY A 60 3.03 4.68 -25.71
CA GLY A 60 4.02 4.96 -24.66
C GLY A 60 3.64 6.14 -23.77
N LYS A 61 3.14 7.25 -24.35
CA LYS A 61 2.74 8.44 -23.57
C LYS A 61 1.57 8.14 -22.65
N ILE A 62 0.62 7.33 -23.11
CA ILE A 62 -0.56 6.97 -22.30
C ILE A 62 -0.19 5.99 -21.22
N ALA A 63 0.70 5.03 -21.49
CA ALA A 63 1.23 4.14 -20.47
C ALA A 63 1.83 4.94 -19.31
N THR A 64 2.65 5.95 -19.62
CA THR A 64 3.27 6.84 -18.63
C THR A 64 2.24 7.66 -17.86
N ILE A 65 1.32 8.34 -18.56
CA ILE A 65 0.29 9.18 -17.93
C ILE A 65 -0.60 8.33 -17.02
N LYS A 66 -0.99 7.14 -17.47
CA LYS A 66 -1.80 6.18 -16.70
C LYS A 66 -1.07 5.79 -15.42
N LEU A 67 0.18 5.38 -15.52
CA LEU A 67 1.00 4.98 -14.37
C LEU A 67 1.16 6.14 -13.36
N ILE A 68 1.46 7.35 -13.83
CA ILE A 68 1.56 8.54 -12.97
C ILE A 68 0.21 8.85 -12.29
N PHE A 69 -0.88 8.84 -13.06
CA PHE A 69 -2.22 9.11 -12.54
C PHE A 69 -2.60 8.14 -11.42
N TYR A 70 -2.40 6.83 -11.64
CA TYR A 70 -2.68 5.83 -10.61
C TYR A 70 -1.76 6.01 -9.41
N TYR A 71 -0.46 6.26 -9.57
CA TYR A 71 0.41 6.52 -8.42
C TYR A 71 -0.02 7.72 -7.60
N MET A 72 -0.44 8.82 -8.25
CA MET A 72 -0.94 10.01 -7.54
C MET A 72 -2.24 9.71 -6.79
N LEU A 73 -3.18 8.99 -7.42
CA LEU A 73 -4.45 8.63 -6.80
C LEU A 73 -4.22 7.71 -5.59
N ILE A 74 -3.36 6.70 -5.74
CA ILE A 74 -3.02 5.76 -4.67
C ILE A 74 -2.31 6.48 -3.52
N PHE A 75 -1.36 7.37 -3.83
CA PHE A 75 -0.70 8.20 -2.82
C PHE A 75 -1.69 9.08 -2.06
N TRP A 76 -2.64 9.70 -2.76
CA TRP A 76 -3.70 10.49 -2.14
C TRP A 76 -4.57 9.63 -1.21
N LEU A 77 -5.01 8.44 -1.65
CA LEU A 77 -5.79 7.51 -0.80
C LEU A 77 -5.03 7.11 0.47
N ILE A 78 -3.75 6.77 0.35
CA ILE A 78 -2.88 6.41 1.47
C ILE A 78 -2.84 7.54 2.50
N ILE A 79 -2.63 8.79 2.05
CA ILE A 79 -2.58 9.96 2.93
C ILE A 79 -3.95 10.20 3.58
N SER A 80 -5.03 10.15 2.81
CA SER A 80 -6.38 10.40 3.32
C SER A 80 -6.77 9.42 4.41
N ILE A 81 -6.50 8.13 4.22
CA ILE A 81 -6.84 7.09 5.20
C ILE A 81 -5.98 7.24 6.47
N TYR A 82 -4.68 7.50 6.33
CA TYR A 82 -3.81 7.75 7.48
C TYR A 82 -4.24 9.00 8.26
N ALA A 83 -4.62 10.07 7.55
CA ALA A 83 -5.10 11.28 8.18
C ALA A 83 -6.35 11.00 9.02
N ILE A 84 -7.32 10.26 8.48
CA ILE A 84 -8.56 9.91 9.19
C ILE A 84 -8.30 9.01 10.41
N LEU A 85 -7.45 8.00 10.28
CA LEU A 85 -7.30 6.97 11.32
C LEU A 85 -6.26 7.31 12.40
N ILE A 86 -5.29 8.18 12.12
CA ILE A 86 -4.20 8.50 13.04
C ILE A 86 -4.11 10.01 13.32
N VAL A 87 -4.13 10.87 12.30
CA VAL A 87 -3.92 12.31 12.50
C VAL A 87 -5.12 12.96 13.17
N VAL A 88 -6.34 12.67 12.72
CA VAL A 88 -7.57 13.23 13.32
C VAL A 88 -7.71 12.81 14.79
N PRO A 89 -7.56 11.53 15.18
CA PRO A 89 -7.53 11.14 16.58
C PRO A 89 -6.44 11.86 17.39
N ALA A 90 -5.27 12.13 16.83
CA ALA A 90 -4.20 12.87 17.52
C ALA A 90 -4.51 14.35 17.75
N LEU A 91 -5.38 14.93 16.93
CA LEU A 91 -5.81 16.32 17.08
C LEU A 91 -7.02 16.46 18.00
N VAL A 92 -7.91 15.46 18.01
CA VAL A 92 -9.22 15.54 18.69
C VAL A 92 -9.20 14.83 20.04
N ALA A 93 -8.52 13.68 20.17
CA ALA A 93 -8.52 12.89 21.39
C ALA A 93 -7.37 13.32 22.32
N PRO A 94 -7.65 13.83 23.53
CA PRO A 94 -6.62 14.38 24.42
C PRO A 94 -5.66 13.34 25.00
N TYR A 95 -6.04 12.06 24.96
CA TYR A 95 -5.26 10.93 25.50
C TYR A 95 -4.37 10.26 24.45
N PHE A 96 -4.59 10.53 23.15
CA PHE A 96 -3.80 9.94 22.07
C PHE A 96 -2.65 10.86 21.69
N GLN A 97 -1.43 10.32 21.68
CA GLN A 97 -0.23 11.11 21.38
C GLN A 97 0.38 10.67 20.05
N PHE A 98 0.64 11.65 19.19
CA PHE A 98 1.34 11.38 17.94
C PHE A 98 2.79 10.96 18.18
N ASN A 99 3.20 9.84 17.59
CA ASN A 99 4.57 9.34 17.71
C ASN A 99 5.24 9.17 16.34
N LEU A 100 6.38 9.86 16.17
CA LEU A 100 7.18 9.86 14.94
C LEU A 100 7.66 8.47 14.53
N LYS A 101 7.91 7.55 15.47
CA LYS A 101 8.36 6.19 15.15
C LYS A 101 7.32 5.44 14.30
N TYR A 102 6.04 5.53 14.67
CA TYR A 102 4.96 4.87 13.92
C TYR A 102 4.68 5.55 12.60
N PHE A 103 4.91 6.86 12.51
CA PHE A 103 4.85 7.56 11.22
C PHE A 103 5.94 7.07 10.25
N ILE A 104 7.17 6.84 10.74
CA ILE A 104 8.23 6.25 9.93
C ILE A 104 7.85 4.83 9.49
N GLU A 105 7.27 4.02 10.38
CA GLU A 105 6.77 2.69 10.03
C GLU A 105 5.65 2.73 8.98
N PHE A 106 4.79 3.75 9.01
CA PHE A 106 3.78 3.95 7.99
C PHE A 106 4.38 4.32 6.61
N ILE A 107 5.36 5.22 6.57
CA ILE A 107 6.03 5.61 5.31
C ILE A 107 6.63 4.38 4.60
N LYS A 108 7.13 3.41 5.38
CA LYS A 108 7.70 2.17 4.85
C LYS A 108 6.72 1.34 4.04
N ILE A 109 5.41 1.49 4.24
CA ILE A 109 4.36 0.73 3.54
C ILE A 109 4.04 1.34 2.16
N ILE A 110 4.36 2.62 1.92
CA ILE A 110 4.04 3.31 0.66
C ILE A 110 4.59 2.58 -0.59
N PRO A 111 5.87 2.15 -0.62
CA PRO A 111 6.42 1.43 -1.76
C PRO A 111 5.68 0.14 -2.10
N ASP A 112 5.15 -0.58 -1.10
CA ASP A 112 4.40 -1.83 -1.31
C ASP A 112 3.14 -1.62 -2.12
N TYR A 113 2.45 -0.51 -1.87
CA TYR A 113 1.25 -0.18 -2.62
C TYR A 113 1.55 0.25 -4.04
N PHE A 114 2.71 0.88 -4.30
CA PHE A 114 3.13 1.15 -5.66
C PHE A 114 3.54 -0.12 -6.41
N LEU A 115 4.21 -1.05 -5.73
CA LEU A 115 4.49 -2.39 -6.26
C LEU A 115 3.21 -3.12 -6.63
N LEU A 116 2.27 -3.22 -5.68
CA LEU A 116 0.96 -3.82 -5.89
C LEU A 116 0.21 -3.14 -7.03
N THR A 117 0.19 -1.82 -7.07
CA THR A 117 -0.48 -1.05 -8.13
C THR A 117 0.10 -1.41 -9.50
N THR A 118 1.42 -1.52 -9.61
CA THR A 118 2.08 -1.88 -10.88
C THR A 118 1.73 -3.30 -11.30
N ILE A 119 1.78 -4.26 -10.36
CA ILE A 119 1.40 -5.66 -10.59
C ILE A 119 -0.05 -5.74 -11.05
N LEU A 120 -0.97 -5.06 -10.36
CA LEU A 120 -2.38 -5.05 -10.72
C LEU A 120 -2.58 -4.44 -12.12
N LEU A 121 -1.98 -3.28 -12.42
CA LEU A 121 -2.06 -2.65 -13.75
C LEU A 121 -1.57 -3.57 -14.88
N ILE A 122 -0.56 -4.41 -14.63
CA ILE A 122 -0.09 -5.42 -15.59
C ILE A 122 -1.15 -6.52 -15.81
N LEU A 123 -1.87 -6.90 -14.76
CA LEU A 123 -2.77 -8.07 -14.74
C LEU A 123 -4.24 -7.77 -15.07
N THR A 124 -4.75 -6.58 -14.75
CA THR A 124 -6.18 -6.20 -14.90
C THR A 124 -6.63 -5.96 -16.35
N ARG A 125 -5.80 -6.30 -17.34
CA ARG A 125 -6.12 -6.08 -18.76
C ARG A 125 -7.29 -6.93 -19.25
N GLU A 126 -7.94 -6.45 -20.30
CA GLU A 126 -9.34 -6.69 -20.73
C GLU A 126 -9.90 -8.13 -20.63
N ASN A 127 -9.08 -9.18 -20.61
CA ASN A 127 -9.52 -10.59 -20.52
C ASN A 127 -9.08 -11.33 -19.23
N THR A 128 -8.30 -10.69 -18.34
CA THR A 128 -7.72 -11.32 -17.14
C THR A 128 -8.17 -10.68 -15.83
N LYS A 129 -9.24 -9.86 -15.85
CA LYS A 129 -9.78 -9.20 -14.63
C LYS A 129 -10.11 -10.16 -13.48
N ALA A 130 -10.58 -11.37 -13.78
CA ALA A 130 -10.81 -12.39 -12.75
C ALA A 130 -9.50 -12.91 -12.15
N LEU A 131 -8.46 -13.03 -12.98
CA LEU A 131 -7.13 -13.49 -12.58
C LEU A 131 -6.42 -12.45 -11.71
N SER A 132 -6.60 -11.15 -11.98
CA SER A 132 -6.10 -10.09 -11.10
C SER A 132 -6.75 -10.12 -9.71
N PHE A 133 -8.04 -10.45 -9.61
CA PHE A 133 -8.70 -10.65 -8.31
C PHE A 133 -8.14 -11.86 -7.56
N LEU A 134 -7.89 -12.97 -8.25
CA LEU A 134 -7.28 -14.14 -7.65
C LEU A 134 -5.86 -13.85 -7.16
N ILE A 135 -5.06 -13.15 -7.96
CA ILE A 135 -3.71 -12.71 -7.56
C ILE A 135 -3.78 -11.77 -6.37
N LEU A 136 -4.78 -10.90 -6.31
CA LEU A 136 -4.98 -10.07 -5.12
C LEU A 136 -5.23 -10.89 -3.87
N ILE A 137 -6.15 -11.86 -3.94
CA ILE A 137 -6.46 -12.72 -2.79
C ILE A 137 -5.20 -13.49 -2.36
N LEU A 138 -4.43 -14.02 -3.31
CA LEU A 138 -3.15 -14.65 -3.02
C LEU A 138 -2.16 -13.67 -2.37
N PHE A 139 -2.15 -12.41 -2.78
CA PHE A 139 -1.31 -11.36 -2.19
C PHE A 139 -1.70 -11.04 -0.76
N ILE A 140 -3.01 -10.97 -0.47
CA ILE A 140 -3.53 -10.80 0.89
C ILE A 140 -3.05 -11.96 1.76
N VAL A 141 -3.29 -13.21 1.30
CA VAL A 141 -2.88 -14.42 2.03
C VAL A 141 -1.36 -14.45 2.24
N TYR A 142 -0.60 -14.09 1.22
CA TYR A 142 0.86 -14.01 1.30
C TYR A 142 1.34 -12.95 2.29
N SER A 143 0.66 -11.79 2.36
CA SER A 143 0.95 -10.76 3.36
C SER A 143 0.70 -11.25 4.79
N PHE A 144 -0.35 -12.04 5.03
CA PHE A 144 -0.59 -12.67 6.33
C PHE A 144 0.53 -13.66 6.68
N ILE A 145 0.91 -14.51 5.73
CA ILE A 145 2.00 -15.49 5.92
C ILE A 145 3.33 -14.79 6.24
N LEU A 146 3.66 -13.68 5.58
CA LEU A 146 4.88 -12.92 5.86
C LEU A 146 4.89 -12.22 7.23
N GLU A 147 3.71 -11.90 7.77
CA GLU A 147 3.59 -11.32 9.10
C GLU A 147 3.84 -12.37 10.18
N ASP A 148 3.33 -13.59 9.98
CA ASP A 148 3.48 -14.72 10.91
C ASP A 148 4.84 -15.43 10.82
N ILE A 149 5.47 -15.47 9.63
CA ILE A 149 6.72 -16.21 9.42
C ILE A 149 7.94 -15.28 9.46
N ASP A 150 8.86 -15.55 10.37
CA ASP A 150 10.18 -14.90 10.49
C ASP A 150 11.20 -15.35 9.43
N SER A 151 10.79 -15.48 8.15
CA SER A 151 11.67 -15.94 7.07
C SER A 151 11.92 -14.86 6.02
N ILE A 152 13.18 -14.44 5.89
CA ILE A 152 13.64 -13.49 4.86
C ILE A 152 13.49 -14.10 3.46
N ILE A 153 13.56 -15.44 3.33
CA ILE A 153 13.52 -16.14 2.04
C ILE A 153 12.24 -15.83 1.29
N LEU A 154 11.10 -15.83 1.99
CA LEU A 154 9.81 -15.51 1.40
C LEU A 154 9.83 -14.08 0.84
N SER A 155 10.38 -13.11 1.57
CA SER A 155 10.45 -11.70 1.15
C SER A 155 11.21 -11.46 -0.19
N TYR A 156 11.97 -12.45 -0.71
CA TYR A 156 12.58 -12.37 -2.04
C TYR A 156 11.66 -12.80 -3.20
N ILE A 157 10.57 -13.52 -2.95
CA ILE A 157 9.60 -13.87 -4.01
C ILE A 157 8.79 -12.63 -4.37
N LEU A 158 8.36 -11.91 -3.35
CA LEU A 158 7.65 -10.65 -3.50
C LEU A 158 8.11 -9.71 -2.38
N PRO A 159 8.86 -8.64 -2.71
CA PRO A 159 9.41 -7.71 -1.74
C PRO A 159 8.33 -6.77 -1.23
N LEU A 160 7.54 -7.29 -0.29
CA LEU A 160 6.76 -6.45 0.60
C LEU A 160 7.69 -5.89 1.68
N SER A 161 7.45 -4.65 2.08
CA SER A 161 8.07 -3.96 3.21
C SER A 161 7.65 -4.61 4.54
N SER A 162 7.97 -5.89 4.70
CA SER A 162 8.06 -6.44 6.04
C SER A 162 9.09 -5.60 6.81
N GLY A 163 8.81 -5.31 8.08
CA GLY A 163 9.75 -4.56 8.92
C GLY A 163 11.15 -5.18 8.94
N LYS A 164 11.25 -6.48 8.63
CA LYS A 164 12.48 -7.27 8.54
C LYS A 164 13.27 -6.98 7.25
N MET A 165 12.61 -6.95 6.08
CA MET A 165 13.28 -6.72 4.80
C MET A 165 13.98 -5.36 4.78
N LEU A 166 13.30 -4.30 5.24
CA LEU A 166 13.87 -2.96 5.28
C LEU A 166 14.99 -2.77 6.31
N ASN A 167 15.13 -3.68 7.28
CA ASN A 167 16.21 -3.67 8.25
C ASN A 167 17.45 -4.44 7.78
N THR A 168 17.37 -5.17 6.65
CA THR A 168 18.55 -5.81 6.03
C THR A 168 19.34 -4.80 5.19
N THR A 169 20.67 -4.94 5.18
CA THR A 169 21.61 -4.05 4.48
C THR A 169 21.32 -3.89 2.99
N PHE A 170 20.77 -4.92 2.33
CA PHE A 170 20.46 -4.92 0.90
C PHE A 170 18.96 -4.87 0.58
N GLY A 171 18.08 -4.84 1.59
CA GLY A 171 16.63 -4.92 1.36
C GLY A 171 16.07 -3.75 0.56
N ILE A 172 16.52 -2.52 0.88
CA ILE A 172 16.10 -1.32 0.14
C ILE A 172 16.57 -1.39 -1.32
N ILE A 173 17.80 -1.82 -1.55
CA ILE A 173 18.37 -1.93 -2.91
C ILE A 173 17.57 -2.96 -3.72
N TYR A 174 17.25 -4.11 -3.12
CA TYR A 174 16.44 -5.13 -3.77
C TYR A 174 15.04 -4.61 -4.13
N LEU A 175 14.39 -3.88 -3.22
CA LEU A 175 13.07 -3.29 -3.47
C LEU A 175 13.11 -2.31 -4.65
N VAL A 176 14.14 -1.46 -4.72
CA VAL A 176 14.33 -0.51 -5.83
C VAL A 176 14.54 -1.24 -7.16
N VAL A 177 15.42 -2.26 -7.19
CA VAL A 177 15.67 -3.05 -8.41
C VAL A 177 14.39 -3.74 -8.89
N TYR A 178 13.63 -4.33 -7.96
CA TYR A 178 12.37 -5.00 -8.27
C TYR A 178 11.31 -4.02 -8.78
N PHE A 179 11.22 -2.82 -8.20
CA PHE A 179 10.32 -1.76 -8.67
C PHE A 179 10.66 -1.29 -10.09
N VAL A 180 11.94 -1.07 -10.39
CA VAL A 180 12.40 -0.71 -11.75
C VAL A 180 12.08 -1.82 -12.75
N PHE A 181 12.29 -3.08 -12.36
CA PHE A 181 11.93 -4.24 -13.18
C PHE A 181 10.43 -4.29 -13.50
N LEU A 182 9.57 -4.06 -12.50
CA LEU A 182 8.12 -4.03 -12.73
C LEU A 182 7.68 -2.88 -13.64
N ILE A 183 8.27 -1.70 -13.50
CA ILE A 183 8.01 -0.58 -14.42
C ILE A 183 8.40 -0.96 -15.84
N TYR A 184 9.58 -1.56 -16.02
CA TYR A 184 10.01 -2.06 -17.33
C TYR A 184 9.03 -3.07 -17.92
N LEU A 185 8.61 -4.07 -17.11
CA LEU A 185 7.66 -5.09 -17.53
C LEU A 185 6.31 -4.47 -17.92
N TYR A 186 5.82 -3.50 -17.15
CA TYR A 186 4.61 -2.74 -17.47
C TYR A 186 4.70 -2.08 -18.86
N TYR A 187 5.81 -1.41 -19.19
CA TYR A 187 5.99 -0.83 -20.52
C TYR A 187 6.06 -1.88 -21.63
N VAL A 188 6.78 -2.99 -21.42
CA VAL A 188 6.89 -4.07 -22.43
C VAL A 188 5.51 -4.64 -22.74
N VAL A 189 4.71 -4.94 -21.71
CA VAL A 189 3.35 -5.46 -21.88
C VAL A 189 2.45 -4.43 -22.57
N PHE A 190 2.53 -3.16 -22.19
CA PHE A 190 1.70 -2.11 -22.78
C PHE A 190 2.04 -1.82 -24.25
N LEU A 191 3.32 -1.90 -24.62
CA LEU A 191 3.77 -1.61 -25.98
C LEU A 191 3.51 -2.76 -26.96
N ASN A 192 3.71 -4.01 -26.51
CA ASN A 192 3.59 -5.22 -27.34
C ASN A 192 2.14 -5.73 -27.50
N GLU A 193 1.15 -5.00 -27.01
CA GLU A 193 -0.25 -5.39 -27.13
C GLU A 193 -0.73 -5.24 -28.58
N ASN A 194 -1.03 -6.34 -29.25
CA ASN A 194 -1.69 -6.29 -30.55
C ASN A 194 -3.18 -5.95 -30.33
N ILE A 195 -3.68 -4.94 -31.05
CA ILE A 195 -5.13 -4.61 -31.08
C ILE A 195 -5.84 -5.68 -31.89
#